data_AF-A0A6B9G411-F1
#
_entry.id   AF-A0A6B9G411-F1
#
_cell.length_a   1.000
_cell.length_b   1.000
_cell.length_c   1.000
_cell.angle_alpha   90.00
_cell.angle_beta   90.00
_cell.angle_gamma   90.00
#
_symmetry.space_group_name_H-M   'P 1'
#
loop_
_entity.id
_entity.type
_entity.pdbx_description
1 polymer ?
#
loop_
_entity_poly.entity_id
_entity_poly.type
_entity_poly.pdbx_seq_one_letter_code
_entity_poly.pdbx_strand_id
1 'polypeptide(L)'
;MLVDEKPDPNLVVHNAPSCTCSRMVWLGNHCDRFQLSLAEKQHESLITATLEEVRVDIRFDIDELREVVGEVFWKIWHSWTPAAGIKVE
;
A
#
# COMPACT_ATOMS: atom_id res chain seq x y z
N MET A 1 24.54 25.49 20.04
CA MET A 1 23.39 26.15 19.38
C MET A 1 22.48 25.05 18.87
N LEU A 2 21.34 24.84 19.53
CA LEU A 2 20.28 23.99 18.98
C LEU A 2 19.52 24.89 18.02
N VAL A 3 19.61 24.59 16.72
CA VAL A 3 18.81 25.27 15.71
C VAL A 3 17.39 24.75 15.87
N ASP A 4 16.51 25.63 16.33
CA ASP A 4 15.06 25.39 16.39
C ASP A 4 14.54 25.49 14.95
N GLU A 5 14.73 24.43 14.16
CA GLU A 5 14.18 24.36 12.81
C GLU A 5 12.66 24.33 12.92
N LYS A 6 12.03 25.49 12.69
CA LYS A 6 10.58 25.56 12.53
C LYS A 6 10.19 24.62 11.39
N PRO A 7 9.28 23.66 11.62
CA PRO A 7 8.83 22.76 10.56
C PRO A 7 8.26 23.60 9.40
N ASP A 8 8.68 23.28 8.17
CA ASP A 8 8.15 23.92 6.97
C ASP A 8 6.63 23.70 6.94
N PRO A 9 5.80 24.77 6.99
CA PRO A 9 4.35 24.65 6.98
C PRO A 9 3.81 24.02 5.69
N ASN A 10 4.65 23.87 4.65
CA ASN A 10 4.31 23.22 3.38
C ASN A 10 4.82 21.77 3.31
N LEU A 11 5.39 21.22 4.38
CA LEU A 11 5.83 19.84 4.40
C LEU A 11 4.63 18.91 4.22
N VAL A 12 4.59 18.21 3.09
CA VAL A 12 3.58 17.18 2.83
C VAL A 12 3.92 15.94 3.65
N VAL A 13 2.95 15.44 4.43
CA VAL A 13 3.07 14.21 5.21
C VAL A 13 2.12 13.16 4.65
N HIS A 14 2.67 12.03 4.22
CA HIS A 14 1.92 10.91 3.68
C HIS A 14 1.62 9.91 4.80
N ASN A 15 0.34 9.73 5.10
CA ASN A 15 -0.14 8.80 6.11
C ASN A 15 -0.61 7.50 5.45
N ALA A 16 -0.27 6.37 6.07
CA ALA A 16 -0.78 5.08 5.63
C ALA A 16 -2.32 5.04 5.71
N PRO A 17 -3.03 4.59 4.64
CA PRO A 17 -4.47 4.44 4.69
C PRO A 17 -4.93 3.43 5.77
N SER A 18 -6.01 3.78 6.48
CA SER A 18 -6.47 3.04 7.66
C SER A 18 -7.44 1.90 7.36
N CYS A 19 -8.23 1.96 6.27
CA CYS A 19 -9.15 0.89 5.87
C CYS A 19 -8.64 0.08 4.68
N THR A 20 -9.12 -1.17 4.57
CA THR A 20 -8.89 -2.06 3.42
C THR A 20 -9.24 -1.39 2.10
N CYS A 21 -10.38 -0.70 2.05
CA CYS A 21 -10.83 0.08 0.89
C CYS A 21 -9.78 1.06 0.39
N SER A 22 -9.33 1.96 1.27
CA SER A 22 -8.37 3.00 0.93
C SER A 22 -7.00 2.43 0.61
N ARG A 23 -6.61 1.29 1.19
CA ARG A 23 -5.39 0.57 0.80
C ARG A 23 -5.47 0.03 -0.62
N MET A 24 -6.59 -0.57 -1.02
CA MET A 24 -6.77 -1.04 -2.41
C MET A 24 -6.75 0.14 -3.41
N VAL A 25 -7.43 1.25 -3.09
CA VAL A 25 -7.39 2.46 -3.92
C VAL A 25 -5.97 3.01 -4.01
N TRP A 26 -5.26 3.04 -2.88
CA TRP A 26 -3.88 3.51 -2.85
C TRP A 26 -2.97 2.62 -3.71
N LEU A 27 -3.07 1.29 -3.58
CA LEU A 27 -2.34 0.34 -4.42
C LEU A 27 -2.64 0.55 -5.91
N GLY A 28 -3.92 0.74 -6.27
CA GLY A 28 -4.33 1.02 -7.65
C GLY A 28 -3.76 2.33 -8.22
N ASN A 29 -3.49 3.32 -7.37
CA ASN A 29 -2.98 4.62 -7.80
C ASN A 29 -1.45 4.70 -7.82
N HIS A 30 -0.75 3.84 -7.08
CA HIS A 30 0.71 3.96 -6.88
C HIS A 30 1.51 2.80 -7.46
N CYS A 31 0.90 1.63 -7.68
CA CYS A 31 1.59 0.51 -8.33
C CYS A 31 1.58 0.65 -9.85
N ASP A 32 2.67 0.24 -10.51
CA ASP A 32 2.72 0.06 -11.97
C ASP A 32 1.68 -0.96 -12.44
N ARG A 33 1.42 -1.96 -11.59
CA ARG A 33 0.34 -2.94 -11.77
C ARG A 33 -0.32 -3.24 -10.44
N PHE A 34 -1.65 -3.15 -10.41
CA PHE A 34 -2.48 -3.69 -9.34
C PHE A 34 -3.60 -4.53 -9.95
N GLN A 35 -3.75 -5.76 -9.46
CA GLN A 35 -4.81 -6.67 -9.87
C GLN A 35 -5.37 -7.39 -8.64
N LEU A 36 -6.70 -7.45 -8.56
CA LEU A 36 -7.43 -8.22 -7.57
C LEU A 36 -8.48 -9.07 -8.29
N SER A 37 -8.27 -10.39 -8.29
CA SER A 37 -9.24 -11.36 -8.79
C SER A 37 -9.90 -12.03 -7.59
N LEU A 38 -11.20 -11.78 -7.42
CA LEU A 38 -11.98 -12.41 -6.35
C LEU A 38 -12.70 -13.62 -6.91
N ALA A 39 -12.54 -14.76 -6.25
CA ALA A 39 -13.25 -15.98 -6.61
C ALA A 39 -14.31 -16.31 -5.55
N GLU A 40 -15.40 -16.93 -5.99
CA GLU A 40 -16.42 -17.45 -5.07
C GLU A 40 -15.89 -18.68 -4.32
N LYS A 41 -16.57 -19.05 -3.22
CA LYS A 41 -16.15 -20.15 -2.33
C LYS A 41 -15.76 -21.40 -3.12
N GLN A 42 -14.69 -22.07 -2.69
CA GLN A 42 -14.00 -23.23 -3.30
C GLN A 42 -12.97 -22.89 -4.40
N HIS A 43 -12.80 -21.63 -4.76
CA HIS A 43 -11.75 -21.17 -5.67
C HIS A 43 -10.84 -20.14 -4.98
N GLU A 44 -9.54 -20.16 -5.29
CA GLU A 44 -8.57 -19.23 -4.72
C GLU A 44 -8.69 -17.84 -5.37
N SER A 45 -8.80 -16.80 -4.55
CA SER A 45 -8.65 -15.41 -4.97
C SER A 45 -7.16 -15.09 -5.18
N LEU A 46 -6.87 -14.04 -5.95
CA LEU A 46 -5.51 -13.62 -6.27
C LEU A 46 -5.39 -12.10 -6.14
N ILE A 47 -4.34 -11.65 -5.46
CA ILE A 47 -3.92 -10.25 -5.47
C ILE A 47 -2.50 -10.16 -6.01
N THR A 48 -2.28 -9.22 -6.93
CA THR A 48 -0.95 -8.90 -7.46
C THR A 48 -0.74 -7.40 -7.41
N ALA A 49 0.38 -6.99 -6.82
CA ALA A 49 0.83 -5.61 -6.81
C ALA A 49 2.29 -5.57 -7.28
N THR A 50 2.63 -4.61 -8.14
CA THR A 50 4.00 -4.38 -8.61
C THR A 50 4.32 -2.91 -8.55
N LEU A 51 5.41 -2.57 -7.86
CA LEU A 51 5.99 -1.24 -7.80
C LEU A 51 7.49 -1.38 -8.07
N GLU A 52 7.95 -0.88 -9.21
CA GLU A 52 9.33 -1.01 -9.65
C GLU A 52 9.77 -2.49 -9.64
N GLU A 53 10.79 -2.84 -8.85
CA GLU A 53 11.30 -4.22 -8.73
C GLU A 53 10.52 -5.06 -7.71
N VAL A 54 9.62 -4.44 -6.93
CA VAL A 54 8.88 -5.12 -5.88
C VAL A 54 7.59 -5.69 -6.44
N ARG A 55 7.52 -7.02 -6.52
CA ARG A 55 6.30 -7.76 -6.88
C ARG A 55 5.80 -8.57 -5.70
N VAL A 56 4.53 -8.37 -5.36
CA VAL A 56 3.80 -9.17 -4.39
C VAL A 56 2.67 -9.88 -5.11
N ASP A 57 2.57 -11.19 -4.93
CA ASP A 57 1.62 -12.07 -5.61
C ASP A 57 1.15 -13.11 -4.58
N ILE A 58 -0.11 -13.03 -4.18
CA ILE A 58 -0.67 -13.84 -3.09
C ILE A 58 -1.99 -14.45 -3.53
N ARG A 59 -2.10 -15.77 -3.40
CA ARG A 59 -3.37 -16.50 -3.47
C ARG A 59 -3.97 -16.63 -2.08
N PHE A 60 -5.28 -16.47 -1.96
CA PHE A 60 -5.95 -16.40 -0.66
C PHE A 60 -7.42 -16.80 -0.73
N ASP A 61 -8.00 -17.18 0.41
CA ASP A 61 -9.43 -17.39 0.55
C ASP A 61 -10.15 -16.05 0.72
N ILE A 62 -11.36 -15.90 0.16
CA ILE A 62 -12.08 -14.61 0.18
C ILE A 62 -12.31 -14.05 1.60
N ASP A 63 -12.40 -14.93 2.60
CA ASP A 63 -12.56 -14.56 4.01
C ASP A 63 -11.31 -13.86 4.59
N GLU A 64 -10.13 -14.03 3.96
CA GLU A 64 -8.84 -13.44 4.36
C GLU A 64 -8.55 -12.10 3.67
N LEU A 65 -9.46 -11.59 2.82
CA LEU A 65 -9.24 -10.41 1.98
C LEU A 65 -8.67 -9.22 2.74
N ARG A 66 -9.18 -8.96 3.95
CA ARG A 66 -8.74 -7.82 4.78
C ARG A 66 -7.27 -7.94 5.17
N GLU A 67 -6.85 -9.13 5.58
CA GLU A 67 -5.50 -9.40 6.08
C GLU A 67 -4.51 -9.36 4.93
N VAL A 68 -4.84 -10.02 3.82
CA VAL A 68 -4.00 -10.11 2.62
C VAL A 68 -3.82 -8.75 1.96
N VAL A 69 -4.87 -7.92 1.83
CA VAL A 69 -4.72 -6.54 1.35
C VAL A 69 -3.81 -5.74 2.27
N GLY A 70 -3.90 -5.94 3.59
CA GLY A 70 -3.01 -5.31 4.56
C GLY A 70 -1.55 -5.70 4.34
N GLU A 71 -1.28 -6.99 4.16
CA GLU A 71 0.07 -7.51 3.91
C GLU A 71 0.66 -6.94 2.61
N VAL A 72 -0.10 -7.02 1.51
CA VAL A 72 0.33 -6.46 0.21
C VAL A 72 0.58 -4.97 0.33
N PHE A 73 -0.34 -4.23 0.95
CA PHE A 73 -0.18 -2.80 1.17
C PHE A 73 1.10 -2.48 1.91
N TRP A 74 1.39 -3.13 3.05
CA TRP A 74 2.57 -2.80 3.83
C TRP A 74 3.87 -3.16 3.11
N LYS A 75 3.91 -4.28 2.37
CA LYS A 75 5.08 -4.62 1.53
C LYS A 75 5.36 -3.52 0.51
N ILE A 76 4.34 -3.05 -0.20
CA ILE A 76 4.50 -1.96 -1.18
C ILE A 76 4.78 -0.62 -0.50
N TRP A 77 4.08 -0.29 0.59
CA TRP A 77 4.24 0.97 1.32
C TRP A 77 5.68 1.15 1.80
N HIS A 78 6.30 0.11 2.37
CA HIS A 78 7.69 0.19 2.83
C HIS A 78 8.67 0.45 1.68
N SER A 79 8.42 -0.13 0.51
CA SER A 79 9.24 0.09 -0.69
C SER A 79 8.96 1.41 -1.40
N TRP A 80 7.75 1.97 -1.26
CA TRP A 80 7.36 3.21 -1.90
C TRP A 80 8.08 4.42 -1.32
N THR A 81 8.62 5.27 -2.19
CA THR A 81 9.21 6.56 -1.83
C THR A 81 8.40 7.68 -2.47
N PRO A 82 7.87 8.64 -1.70
CA PRO A 82 7.13 9.75 -2.27
C PRO A 82 8.06 10.68 -3.06
N ALA A 83 7.58 11.23 -4.18
CA ALA A 83 8.33 12.23 -4.96
C ALA A 83 8.55 13.55 -4.20
N ALA A 84 7.70 13.84 -3.21
CA ALA A 84 7.81 15.01 -2.33
C ALA A 84 7.18 14.71 -0.97
N GLY A 85 7.74 15.32 0.09
CA GLY A 85 7.26 15.15 1.46
C GLY A 85 7.87 13.96 2.19
N ILE A 86 7.32 13.64 3.36
CA ILE A 86 7.75 12.53 4.21
C ILE A 86 6.67 11.46 4.32
N LYS A 87 7.10 10.19 4.33
CA LYS A 87 6.26 9.02 4.56
C LYS A 87 6.32 8.65 6.04
N VAL A 88 5.16 8.45 6.68
CA VAL A 88 5.09 7.96 8.06
C VAL A 88 5.06 6.44 8.06
N GLU A 89 5.87 5.83 8.92
CA GLU A 89 5.91 4.38 9.16
C GLU A 89 4.87 3.93 10.19
#